data_AF-A0A2K6TEP7-F1
#
_entry.id   AF-A0A2K6TEP7-F1
#
_cell.length_a   1.000
_cell.length_b   1.000
_cell.length_c   1.000
_cell.angle_alpha   90.00
_cell.angle_beta   90.00
_cell.angle_gamma   90.00
#
_symmetry.space_group_name_H-M   'P 1'
#
loop_
_entity.id
_entity.type
_entity.pdbx_description
1 polymer ?
#
loop_
_entity_poly.entity_id
_entity_poly.type
_entity_poly.pdbx_seq_one_letter_code
_entity_poly.pdbx_strand_id
1 'polypeptide(L)' 'MASMLSYESLNHAVAGAVGSMTAMTVFFPLDTARLRLQVVEKRKFKITHVVLLEIIKTKNCSMFMRN' A
#
# COMPACT_ATOMS: atom_id res chain seq x y z
N MET A 1 -44.36 -24.10 -0.38
CA MET A 1 -43.10 -24.35 -1.12
C MET A 1 -42.42 -23.07 -1.61
N ALA A 2 -43.13 -22.12 -2.22
CA ALA A 2 -42.51 -20.92 -2.83
C ALA A 2 -41.84 -19.93 -1.86
N SER A 3 -42.36 -19.79 -0.63
CA SER A 3 -41.78 -18.88 0.38
C SER A 3 -40.35 -19.29 0.79
N MET A 4 -40.09 -20.59 0.98
CA MET A 4 -38.76 -21.11 1.34
C MET A 4 -37.71 -20.83 0.25
N LEU A 5 -38.10 -20.96 -1.02
CA LEU A 5 -37.23 -20.68 -2.17
C LEU A 5 -36.88 -19.19 -2.29
N SER A 6 -37.83 -18.30 -1.96
CA SER A 6 -37.63 -16.85 -1.95
C SER A 6 -36.68 -16.42 -0.82
N TYR A 7 -36.81 -17.02 0.36
CA TYR A 7 -35.91 -16.75 1.48
C TYR A 7 -34.47 -17.22 1.21
N GLU A 8 -34.29 -18.44 0.69
CA GLU A 8 -32.97 -18.97 0.35
C GLU A 8 -32.26 -18.15 -0.74
N SER A 9 -32.99 -17.76 -1.79
CA SER A 9 -32.44 -16.95 -2.89
C SER A 9 -32.13 -15.51 -2.47
N LEU A 10 -32.96 -14.91 -1.61
CA LEU A 10 -32.69 -13.60 -1.01
C LEU A 10 -31.44 -13.65 -0.10
N ASN A 11 -31.32 -14.69 0.73
CA ASN A 11 -30.16 -14.85 1.62
C ASN A 11 -28.87 -15.04 0.83
N HIS A 12 -28.92 -15.80 -0.27
CA HIS A 12 -27.78 -15.99 -1.18
C HIS A 12 -27.38 -14.67 -1.87
N ALA A 13 -28.37 -13.91 -2.37
CA ALA A 13 -28.12 -12.62 -3.00
C ALA A 13 -27.48 -11.63 -2.01
N VAL A 14 -27.98 -11.59 -0.77
CA VAL A 14 -27.42 -10.75 0.30
C VAL A 14 -26.03 -11.22 0.70
N ALA A 15 -25.81 -12.53 0.87
CA ALA A 15 -24.50 -13.10 1.18
C ALA A 15 -23.46 -12.82 0.08
N GLY A 16 -23.87 -12.92 -1.19
CA GLY A 16 -23.02 -12.58 -2.34
C GLY A 16 -22.71 -11.09 -2.41
N ALA A 17 -23.70 -10.23 -2.16
CA ALA A 17 -23.51 -8.78 -2.12
C ALA A 17 -22.57 -8.36 -0.98
N VAL A 18 -22.82 -8.84 0.23
CA VAL A 18 -21.99 -8.53 1.42
C VAL A 18 -20.59 -9.13 1.26
N GLY A 19 -20.46 -10.36 0.78
CA GLY A 19 -19.15 -10.98 0.50
C GLY A 19 -18.34 -10.19 -0.52
N SER A 20 -18.99 -9.66 -1.56
CA SER A 20 -18.33 -8.81 -2.57
C SER A 20 -17.91 -7.46 -1.99
N MET A 21 -18.75 -6.83 -1.16
CA MET A 21 -18.41 -5.58 -0.47
C MET A 21 -17.23 -5.78 0.49
N THR A 22 -17.24 -6.84 1.30
CA THR A 22 -16.13 -7.17 2.21
C THR A 22 -14.85 -7.48 1.43
N ALA A 23 -14.93 -8.21 0.32
CA ALA A 23 -13.78 -8.43 -0.56
C ALA A 23 -13.22 -7.09 -1.05
N MET A 24 -14.04 -6.20 -1.60
CA MET A 24 -13.62 -4.87 -2.05
C MET A 24 -12.93 -4.07 -0.93
N THR A 25 -13.50 -4.10 0.29
CA THR A 25 -12.96 -3.39 1.46
C THR A 25 -11.67 -3.99 2.00
N VAL A 26 -11.47 -5.30 1.94
CA VAL A 26 -10.21 -5.95 2.37
C VAL A 26 -9.14 -5.82 1.30
N PHE A 27 -9.51 -5.87 0.02
CA PHE A 27 -8.59 -5.63 -1.09
C PHE A 27 -8.13 -4.18 -1.14
N PHE A 28 -8.94 -3.16 -0.82
CA PHE A 28 -8.50 -1.76 -0.85
C PHE A 28 -7.23 -1.44 -0.01
N PRO A 29 -7.13 -1.80 1.28
CA PRO A 29 -5.90 -1.64 2.06
C PRO A 29 -4.79 -2.60 1.61
N LEU A 30 -5.13 -3.80 1.09
CA LEU A 30 -4.15 -4.77 0.55
C LEU A 30 -3.51 -4.28 -0.77
N ASP A 31 -4.30 -3.72 -1.68
CA ASP A 31 -3.88 -3.06 -2.91
C ASP A 31 -3.02 -1.84 -2.59
N THR A 32 -3.47 -1.03 -1.63
CA THR A 32 -2.71 0.12 -1.14
C THR A 32 -1.37 -0.29 -0.50
N ALA A 33 -1.35 -1.38 0.28
CA ALA A 33 -0.12 -1.92 0.88
C ALA A 33 0.83 -2.52 -0.18
N ARG A 34 0.29 -3.22 -1.18
CA ARG A 34 1.05 -3.78 -2.32
C ARG A 34 1.68 -2.68 -3.17
N LEU A 35 0.93 -1.63 -3.49
CA LEU A 35 1.43 -0.44 -4.19
C LEU A 35 2.52 0.27 -3.38
N ARG A 36 2.36 0.39 -2.06
CA ARG A 36 3.37 0.99 -1.18
C ARG A 36 4.64 0.16 -1.10
N LEU A 37 4.55 -1.17 -1.01
CA LEU A 37 5.71 -2.05 -1.02
C LEU A 37 6.52 -1.91 -2.32
N GLN A 38 5.86 -1.91 -3.50
CA GLN A 38 6.56 -1.68 -4.78
C GLN A 38 7.18 -0.28 -4.90
N VAL A 39 6.49 0.75 -4.42
CA VAL A 39 6.99 2.14 -4.44
C VAL A 39 8.15 2.35 -3.46
N VAL A 40 8.14 1.67 -2.32
CA VAL A 40 9.21 1.78 -1.30
C VAL A 40 10.50 1.12 -1.79
N GLU A 41 10.42 -0.01 -2.49
CA GLU A 41 11.59 -0.69 -3.07
C GLU A 41 12.32 0.23 -4.08
N LYS A 42 11.57 0.91 -4.95
CA LYS A 42 12.13 1.85 -5.93
C LYS A 42 12.69 3.15 -5.31
N ARG A 43 12.16 3.60 -4.16
CA ARG A 43 12.63 4.81 -3.47
C ARG A 43 13.84 4.56 -2.58
N LYS A 44 13.94 3.41 -1.91
CA LYS A 44 15.07 3.06 -1.04
C LYS A 44 16.40 3.00 -1.81
N PHE A 45 16.38 2.56 -3.06
CA PHE A 45 17.59 2.52 -3.90
C PHE A 45 18.09 3.92 -4.29
N LYS A 46 17.20 4.88 -4.58
CA LYS A 46 17.61 6.25 -4.96
C LYS A 46 18.03 7.12 -3.77
N ILE A 47 17.37 6.99 -2.62
CA ILE A 47 17.64 7.82 -1.43
C ILE A 47 19.01 7.49 -0.83
N THR A 48 19.42 6.22 -0.85
CA THR A 48 20.69 5.78 -0.23
C THR A 48 21.93 6.39 -0.90
N HIS A 49 21.97 6.44 -2.24
CA HIS A 49 23.11 7.03 -2.95
C HIS A 49 23.15 8.55 -2.84
N VAL A 50 22.00 9.22 -2.77
CA VAL A 50 21.93 10.70 -2.66
C VAL A 50 22.30 11.17 -1.26
N VAL A 51 21.78 10.52 -0.21
CA VAL A 51 22.10 10.88 1.19
C VAL A 51 23.58 10.61 1.49
N LEU A 52 24.16 9.51 0.97
CA LEU A 52 25.58 9.22 1.18
C LEU A 52 26.49 10.24 0.47
N LEU A 53 26.16 10.64 -0.77
CA LEU A 53 26.90 11.67 -1.49
C LEU A 53 26.75 13.06 -0.85
N GLU A 54 25.56 13.39 -0.32
CA GLU A 54 25.30 14.62 0.41
C GLU A 54 26.11 14.71 1.71
N ILE A 55 26.22 13.60 2.46
CA ILE A 55 27.03 13.54 3.69
C ILE A 55 28.52 13.73 3.36
N ILE A 56 29.02 13.06 2.31
CA ILE A 56 30.43 13.17 1.89
C ILE A 56 30.76 14.59 1.40
N LYS A 57 29.86 15.20 0.62
CA LYS A 57 30.01 16.56 0.07
C LYS A 57 29.94 17.63 1.18
N THR A 58 29.01 17.50 2.12
CA THR A 58 28.76 18.48 3.20
C THR A 58 29.89 18.49 4.24
N LYS A 59 30.40 17.31 4.62
CA LYS A 59 31.48 17.19 5.61
C LYS A 59 32.79 17.82 5.11
N ASN A 60 33.11 17.68 3.83
CA ASN A 60 34.36 18.21 3.27
C ASN A 60 34.31 19.73 3.03
N CYS A 61 33.17 20.28 2.61
CA CYS A 61 33.09 21.71 2.25
C CYS A 61 32.99 22.62 3.49
N SER A 62 32.23 22.22 4.52
CA SER A 62 32.10 23.04 5.73
C SER A 62 33.32 22.98 6.65
N MET A 63 34.14 21.93 6.55
CA MET A 63 35.34 21.77 7.38
C MET A 63 36.54 22.54 6.80
N PHE A 64 36.60 22.72 5.48
CA PHE A 64 37.68 23.46 4.81
C PHE A 64 37.53 24.98 4.88
N MET A 65 36.34 25.50 5.19
CA MET A 65 36.07 26.95 5.38
C MET A 65 36.14 27.38 6.87
N ARG A 66 36.70 26.55 7.75
CA ARG A 66 36.80 26.82 9.20
C ARG A 66 38.21 26.66 9.78
N ASN A 67 39.21 26.55 8.91
CA ASN A 67 40.64 26.69 9.23
C ASN A 67 41.29 27.61 8.19
#